data_AF-A0A9X2HR88-F1
#
_entry.id   AF-A0A9X2HR88-F1
#
_cell.length_a   1.000
_cell.length_b   1.000
_cell.length_c   1.000
_cell.angle_alpha   90.00
_cell.angle_beta   90.00
_cell.angle_gamma   90.00
#
_symmetry.space_group_name_H-M   'P 1'
#
loop_
_entity.id
_entity.type
_entity.pdbx_description
1 polymer ?
#
loop_
_entity_poly.entity_id
_entity_poly.type
_entity_poly.pdbx_seq_one_letter_code
_entity_poly.pdbx_strand_id
1 'polypeptide(L)'
;MSDLPIHCATADEPIQPLNGRDWQGPDIAVVMPIEQMLDVLRELDDDEVGYVALWLRMVDTVGCKVLLDYDRDATRGLMHWTPCDPQIRHRSRYMHFLFEDLARIDGRQELLADYLEERGCYSDRRPRNPRETTAALRSFIQTGGRLLLTPAGRVFIGGGVPRALIDGTDEEVEACRVATMTFIDVRKRYRADPQLKRALRMLGTPTNNGWRVLEAAA
;
A
#
# COMPACT_ATOMS: atom_id res chain seq x y z
N MET A 1 -5.78 -13.23 -33.17
CA MET A 1 -5.60 -12.45 -31.94
C MET A 1 -4.70 -11.28 -32.31
N SER A 2 -5.17 -10.04 -32.18
CA SER A 2 -4.33 -8.87 -32.44
C SER A 2 -3.26 -8.75 -31.36
N ASP A 3 -2.00 -8.57 -31.75
CA ASP A 3 -0.94 -8.30 -30.78
C ASP A 3 -1.31 -7.08 -29.93
N LEU A 4 -1.27 -7.26 -28.61
CA LEU A 4 -1.54 -6.19 -27.66
C LEU A 4 -0.44 -5.11 -27.79
N PRO A 5 -0.76 -3.83 -27.56
CA PRO A 5 0.25 -2.78 -27.50
C PRO A 5 1.37 -3.12 -26.51
N ILE A 6 2.61 -2.65 -26.76
CA ILE A 6 3.81 -3.00 -25.98
C ILE A 6 3.74 -2.66 -24.46
N HIS A 7 2.77 -1.85 -24.05
CA HIS A 7 2.53 -1.48 -22.65
C HIS A 7 1.40 -2.28 -21.99
N CYS A 8 0.70 -3.13 -22.75
CA CYS A 8 -0.33 -4.03 -22.27
C CYS A 8 0.29 -5.41 -22.01
N ALA A 9 0.31 -5.80 -20.74
CA ALA A 9 0.77 -7.11 -20.30
C ALA A 9 -0.23 -8.23 -20.61
N THR A 10 0.25 -9.47 -20.62
CA THR A 10 -0.59 -10.67 -20.60
C THR A 10 -1.16 -10.90 -19.19
N ALA A 11 -2.21 -11.73 -19.07
CA ALA A 11 -2.80 -12.03 -17.76
C ALA A 11 -1.88 -12.87 -16.87
N ASP A 12 -0.98 -13.64 -17.47
CA ASP A 12 -0.06 -14.53 -16.76
C ASP A 12 1.30 -13.86 -16.45
N GLU A 13 1.44 -12.56 -16.69
CA GLU A 13 2.68 -11.84 -16.40
C GLU A 13 2.88 -11.75 -14.88
N PRO A 14 3.99 -12.26 -14.32
CA PRO A 14 4.20 -12.31 -12.87
C PRO A 14 4.33 -10.90 -12.30
N ILE A 15 3.52 -10.60 -11.29
CA ILE A 15 3.57 -9.33 -10.56
C ILE A 15 4.33 -9.57 -9.26
N GLN A 16 5.31 -8.70 -8.96
CA GLN A 16 6.02 -8.79 -7.70
C GLN A 16 5.06 -8.55 -6.52
N PRO A 17 5.04 -9.46 -5.52
CA PRO A 17 4.19 -9.28 -4.35
C PRO A 17 4.60 -8.00 -3.61
N LEU A 18 3.62 -7.21 -3.19
CA LEU A 18 3.85 -6.22 -2.15
C LEU A 18 4.08 -7.01 -0.86
N ASN A 19 5.11 -6.67 -0.10
CA ASN A 19 5.48 -7.37 1.14
C ASN A 19 4.31 -7.41 2.15
N GLY A 20 3.43 -8.41 2.01
CA GLY A 20 2.33 -8.68 2.93
C GLY A 20 2.83 -9.63 4.01
N ARG A 21 3.40 -9.07 5.08
CA ARG A 21 3.64 -9.85 6.29
C ARG A 21 2.56 -9.49 7.29
N ASP A 22 1.66 -10.43 7.55
CA ASP A 22 0.90 -10.45 8.79
C ASP A 22 1.91 -10.61 9.92
N TRP A 23 2.15 -9.52 10.63
CA TRP A 23 3.06 -9.48 11.76
C TRP A 23 2.27 -9.06 12.99
N GLN A 24 2.43 -9.81 14.07
CA GLN A 24 1.96 -9.41 15.39
C GLN A 24 3.12 -8.73 16.11
N GLY A 25 2.89 -7.50 16.58
CA GLY A 25 3.86 -6.78 17.40
C GLY A 25 4.00 -7.41 18.78
N PRO A 26 5.03 -7.03 19.57
CA PRO A 26 5.19 -7.50 20.94
C PRO A 26 4.06 -6.98 21.83
N ASP A 27 3.73 -7.69 22.90
CA ASP A 27 2.76 -7.22 23.89
C ASP A 27 3.21 -5.87 24.46
N ILE A 28 2.39 -4.83 24.33
CA ILE A 28 2.70 -3.48 24.85
C ILE A 28 2.98 -3.49 26.35
N ALA A 29 2.43 -4.45 27.12
CA ALA A 29 2.71 -4.55 28.55
C ALA A 29 4.19 -4.82 28.88
N VAL A 30 4.97 -5.36 27.92
CA VAL A 30 6.42 -5.60 28.09
C VAL A 30 7.29 -4.53 27.44
N VAL A 31 6.68 -3.53 26.80
CA VAL A 31 7.38 -2.41 26.17
C VAL A 31 7.63 -1.33 27.23
N MET A 32 8.80 -0.69 27.16
CA MET A 32 9.14 0.45 28.04
C MET A 32 8.05 1.53 27.95
N PRO A 33 7.58 2.10 29.07
CA PRO A 33 6.60 3.19 29.06
C PRO A 33 7.06 4.35 28.17
N ILE A 34 6.11 4.95 27.45
CA ILE A 34 6.42 6.03 26.49
C ILE A 34 7.14 7.20 27.15
N GLU A 35 6.78 7.56 28.39
CA GLU A 35 7.42 8.65 29.13
C GLU A 35 8.92 8.39 29.33
N GLN A 36 9.30 7.15 29.67
CA GLN A 36 10.69 6.75 29.84
C GLN A 36 11.45 6.73 28.50
N MET A 37 10.80 6.29 27.42
CA MET A 37 11.42 6.33 26.08
C MET A 37 11.77 7.77 25.69
N LEU A 38 10.87 8.71 25.94
CA LEU A 38 11.08 10.12 25.64
C LEU A 38 12.20 10.72 26.48
N ASP A 39 12.27 10.38 27.78
CA ASP A 39 13.35 10.84 28.65
C ASP A 39 14.72 10.36 28.17
N VAL A 40 14.85 9.08 27.80
CA VAL A 40 16.07 8.50 27.24
C VAL A 40 16.46 9.18 25.91
N LEU A 41 15.49 9.45 25.04
CA LEU A 41 15.75 10.13 23.76
C LEU A 41 16.27 11.55 23.97
N ARG A 42 15.78 12.27 24.98
CA ARG A 42 16.19 13.65 25.28
C ARG A 42 17.60 13.75 25.85
N GLU A 43 18.14 12.67 26.42
CA GLU A 43 19.56 12.62 26.81
C GLU A 43 20.50 12.74 25.60
N LEU A 44 20.00 12.48 24.39
CA LEU A 44 20.73 12.61 23.13
C LEU A 44 20.39 13.90 22.38
N ASP A 45 19.94 14.96 23.09
CA ASP A 45 19.52 16.18 22.41
C ASP A 45 20.64 16.84 21.59
N ASP A 46 21.89 16.66 22.02
CA ASP A 46 23.10 17.15 21.35
C ASP A 46 23.71 16.15 20.32
N ASP A 47 23.16 14.94 20.18
CA ASP A 47 23.62 13.90 19.24
C ASP A 47 22.46 13.43 18.34
N GLU A 48 22.27 14.15 17.23
CA GLU A 48 21.17 13.88 16.29
C GLU A 48 21.24 12.49 15.63
N VAL A 49 22.45 11.99 15.38
CA VAL A 49 22.66 10.68 14.73
C VAL A 49 22.33 9.56 15.71
N GLY A 50 22.86 9.67 16.94
CA GLY A 50 22.52 8.75 18.04
C GLY A 50 21.03 8.76 18.34
N TYR A 51 20.41 9.94 18.35
CA TYR A 51 18.97 10.14 18.52
C TYR A 51 18.18 9.37 17.46
N VAL A 52 18.43 9.59 16.16
CA VAL A 52 17.68 8.95 15.06
C VAL A 52 17.79 7.43 15.13
N ALA A 53 18.99 6.91 15.40
CA ALA A 53 19.21 5.47 15.51
C ALA A 53 18.46 4.86 16.71
N LEU A 54 18.48 5.53 17.87
CA LEU A 54 17.77 5.09 19.06
C LEU A 54 16.25 5.20 18.90
N TRP A 55 15.78 6.28 18.28
CA TRP A 55 14.38 6.53 17.99
C TRP A 55 13.78 5.40 17.13
N LEU A 56 14.48 5.01 16.06
CA LEU A 56 14.07 3.87 15.23
C LEU A 56 14.03 2.56 16.00
N ARG A 57 14.97 2.36 16.94
CA ARG A 57 14.96 1.18 17.82
C ARG A 57 13.76 1.20 18.77
N MET A 58 13.38 2.36 19.32
CA MET A 58 12.19 2.50 20.15
C MET A 58 10.92 2.16 19.35
N VAL A 59 10.80 2.66 18.12
CA VAL A 59 9.70 2.31 17.21
C VAL A 59 9.61 0.79 16.97
N ASP A 60 10.74 0.13 16.73
CA ASP A 60 10.79 -1.32 16.53
C ASP A 60 10.35 -2.09 17.79
N THR A 61 10.77 -1.64 18.98
CA THR A 61 10.34 -2.27 20.25
C THR A 61 8.84 -2.12 20.52
N VAL A 62 8.21 -1.05 20.03
CA VAL A 62 6.73 -0.86 20.07
C VAL A 62 6.03 -1.78 19.07
N GLY A 63 6.76 -2.50 18.23
CA GLY A 63 6.15 -3.30 17.17
C GLY A 63 5.61 -2.42 16.04
N CYS A 64 6.27 -1.31 15.75
CA CYS A 64 5.92 -0.45 14.62
C CYS A 64 7.08 -0.43 13.62
N LYS A 65 6.81 0.03 12.40
CA LYS A 65 7.86 0.33 11.42
C LYS A 65 7.68 1.72 10.88
N VAL A 66 8.78 2.40 10.58
CA VAL A 66 8.78 3.67 9.88
C VAL A 66 9.54 3.50 8.58
N LEU A 67 9.00 4.07 7.52
CA LEU A 67 9.54 4.04 6.17
C LEU A 67 9.52 5.47 5.64
N LEU A 68 10.52 5.80 4.83
CA LEU A 68 10.45 6.97 3.98
C LEU A 68 9.41 6.72 2.88
N ASP A 69 8.52 7.67 2.60
CA ASP A 69 7.55 7.61 1.53
C ASP A 69 7.81 8.74 0.53
N TYR A 70 8.05 8.40 -0.73
CA TYR A 70 8.06 9.40 -1.80
C TYR A 70 6.65 9.59 -2.32
N ASP A 71 6.18 10.83 -2.30
CA ASP A 71 4.86 11.17 -2.80
C ASP A 71 4.81 11.20 -4.35
N ARG A 72 3.82 11.92 -4.91
CA ARG A 72 3.68 12.03 -6.35
C ARG A 72 4.73 12.92 -7.02
N ASP A 73 5.20 13.93 -6.31
CA ASP A 73 6.02 15.04 -6.79
C ASP A 73 7.49 14.91 -6.36
N ALA A 74 7.87 13.73 -5.86
CA ALA A 74 9.16 13.42 -5.26
C ALA A 74 9.41 14.15 -3.92
N THR A 75 8.36 14.66 -3.27
CA THR A 75 8.44 15.11 -1.89
C THR A 75 8.67 13.91 -0.97
N ARG A 76 9.58 14.07 -0.03
CA ARG A 76 9.85 13.12 1.03
C ARG A 76 8.80 13.28 2.14
N GLY A 77 8.21 12.17 2.56
CA GLY A 77 7.35 12.10 3.73
C GLY A 77 7.70 10.89 4.59
N LEU A 78 7.32 10.90 5.86
CA LEU A 78 7.48 9.75 6.74
C LEU A 78 6.16 9.00 6.85
N MET A 79 6.20 7.69 6.69
CA MET A 79 5.06 6.80 6.91
C MET A 79 5.39 5.81 8.02
N HIS A 80 4.42 5.51 8.87
CA HIS A 80 4.53 4.41 9.82
C HIS A 80 3.50 3.33 9.57
N TRP A 81 3.88 2.11 9.92
CA TRP A 81 3.09 0.89 9.81
C TRP A 81 2.89 0.32 11.21
N THR A 82 1.65 -0.08 11.49
CA THR A 82 1.28 -0.75 12.73
C THR A 82 0.69 -2.12 12.40
N PRO A 83 0.93 -3.13 13.24
CA PRO A 83 0.28 -4.42 13.13
C PRO A 83 -1.22 -4.28 13.39
N CYS A 84 -2.02 -5.03 12.65
CA CYS A 84 -3.47 -5.13 12.85
C CYS A 84 -3.79 -6.07 14.02
N ASP A 85 -3.41 -5.68 15.23
CA ASP A 85 -3.58 -6.48 16.46
C ASP A 85 -4.55 -5.81 17.47
N PRO A 86 -4.99 -6.52 18.53
CA PRO A 86 -5.89 -5.96 19.54
C PRO A 86 -5.34 -4.74 20.30
N GLN A 87 -4.02 -4.51 20.24
CA GLN A 87 -3.32 -3.43 20.92
C GLN A 87 -3.03 -2.22 20.01
N ILE A 88 -3.57 -2.21 18.79
CA ILE A 88 -3.33 -1.15 17.79
C ILE A 88 -3.51 0.27 18.33
N ARG A 89 -4.51 0.51 19.19
CA ARG A 89 -4.76 1.84 19.80
C ARG A 89 -3.60 2.29 20.69
N HIS A 90 -2.98 1.37 21.43
CA HIS A 90 -1.83 1.67 22.26
C HIS A 90 -0.61 1.99 21.37
N ARG A 91 -0.38 1.19 20.32
CA ARG A 91 0.71 1.45 19.35
C ARG A 91 0.56 2.81 18.67
N SER A 92 -0.65 3.18 18.24
CA SER A 92 -0.92 4.49 17.68
C SER A 92 -0.59 5.62 18.65
N ARG A 93 -0.86 5.45 19.95
CA ARG A 93 -0.52 6.43 20.98
C ARG A 93 0.99 6.59 21.15
N TYR A 94 1.75 5.51 21.17
CA TYR A 94 3.21 5.57 21.21
C TYR A 94 3.78 6.28 19.99
N MET A 95 3.33 5.90 18.79
CA MET A 95 3.78 6.54 17.55
C MET A 95 3.49 8.04 17.54
N HIS A 96 2.31 8.45 18.01
CA HIS A 96 1.96 9.87 18.11
C HIS A 96 2.99 10.66 18.92
N PHE A 97 3.31 10.22 20.14
CA PHE A 97 4.28 10.92 21.00
C PHE A 97 5.71 10.85 20.48
N LEU A 98 6.13 9.72 19.91
CA LEU A 98 7.45 9.58 19.30
C LEU A 98 7.63 10.54 18.11
N PHE A 99 6.60 10.70 17.27
CA PHE A 99 6.64 11.67 16.17
C PHE A 99 6.58 13.12 16.64
N GLU A 100 5.83 13.41 17.70
CA GLU A 100 5.80 14.74 18.32
C GLU A 100 7.18 15.12 18.87
N ASP A 101 7.87 14.21 19.55
CA ASP A 101 9.22 14.45 20.07
C ASP A 101 10.26 14.58 18.94
N LEU A 102 10.15 13.76 17.88
CA LEU A 102 10.99 13.89 16.68
C LEU A 102 10.83 15.26 16.02
N ALA A 103 9.60 15.78 15.98
CA ALA A 103 9.28 17.08 15.38
C ALA A 103 9.67 18.29 16.26
N ARG A 104 10.05 18.07 17.52
CA ARG A 104 10.40 19.14 18.47
C ARG A 104 11.66 19.89 18.08
N ILE A 105 12.62 19.21 17.42
CA ILE A 105 13.88 19.80 16.97
C ILE A 105 13.91 19.81 15.45
N ASP A 106 14.13 21.00 14.90
CA ASP A 106 14.23 21.22 13.46
C ASP A 106 15.36 20.37 12.87
N GLY A 107 15.13 19.78 11.69
CA GLY A 107 16.13 18.98 10.96
C GLY A 107 16.12 17.48 11.29
N ARG A 108 15.64 17.04 12.46
CA ARG A 108 15.62 15.60 12.82
C ARG A 108 14.76 14.74 11.91
N GLN A 109 13.65 15.29 11.41
CA GLN A 109 12.79 14.58 10.45
C GLN A 109 13.51 14.35 9.11
N GLU A 110 14.31 15.32 8.67
CA GLU A 110 15.09 15.21 7.44
C GLU A 110 16.26 14.23 7.61
N LEU A 111 16.94 14.29 8.76
CA LEU A 111 18.00 13.33 9.09
C LEU A 111 17.47 11.88 9.16
N LEU A 112 16.29 11.67 9.74
CA LEU A 112 15.63 10.37 9.73
C LEU A 112 15.29 9.93 8.30
N ALA A 113 14.81 10.84 7.45
CA ALA A 113 14.51 10.55 6.06
C ALA A 113 15.77 10.12 5.29
N ASP A 114 16.88 10.84 5.43
CA ASP A 114 18.16 10.51 4.81
C ASP A 114 18.68 9.14 5.30
N TYR A 115 18.61 8.89 6.62
CA TYR A 115 19.00 7.60 7.20
C TYR A 115 18.18 6.42 6.65
N LEU A 116 16.87 6.60 6.48
CA LEU A 116 15.98 5.58 5.90
C LEU A 116 16.26 5.38 4.41
N GLU A 117 16.57 6.43 3.67
CA GLU A 117 16.95 6.37 2.26
C GLU A 117 18.24 5.59 2.06
N GLU A 118 19.30 5.92 2.80
CA GLU A 118 20.60 5.24 2.75
C GLU A 118 20.50 3.74 3.03
N ARG A 119 19.57 3.35 3.91
CA ARG A 119 19.30 1.94 4.26
C ARG A 119 18.29 1.23 3.37
N GLY A 120 17.78 1.89 2.33
CA GLY A 120 16.77 1.32 1.44
C GLY A 120 15.41 1.05 2.10
N CYS A 121 15.13 1.70 3.23
CA CYS A 121 13.90 1.53 4.00
C CYS A 121 12.83 2.55 3.56
N TYR A 122 12.41 2.45 2.30
CA TYR A 122 11.47 3.38 1.70
C TYR A 122 10.37 2.71 0.85
N SER A 123 9.21 3.37 0.83
CA SER A 123 8.08 3.15 -0.06
C SER A 123 8.13 4.22 -1.14
N ASP A 124 8.49 3.82 -2.35
CA ASP A 124 8.48 4.73 -3.49
C ASP A 124 7.17 4.59 -4.22
N ARG A 125 6.28 5.57 -4.07
CA ARG A 125 5.00 5.50 -4.74
C ARG A 125 5.17 5.70 -6.25
N ARG A 126 6.32 6.15 -6.80
CA ARG A 126 6.61 6.56 -8.22
C ARG A 126 6.33 5.45 -9.25
N PRO A 127 5.87 5.75 -10.52
CA PRO A 127 5.85 4.81 -11.72
C PRO A 127 5.30 3.58 -11.01
N ARG A 128 5.91 2.39 -10.90
CA ARG A 128 7.18 1.92 -11.45
C ARG A 128 6.99 1.18 -12.78
N ASN A 129 5.78 0.68 -13.10
CA ASN A 129 5.56 -0.07 -14.34
C ASN A 129 4.07 -0.12 -14.79
N PRO A 130 3.68 0.52 -15.91
CA PRO A 130 2.34 0.41 -16.51
C PRO A 130 1.92 -1.03 -16.84
N ARG A 131 2.87 -1.92 -17.14
CA ARG A 131 2.58 -3.31 -17.52
C ARG A 131 1.96 -4.10 -16.37
N GLU A 132 2.49 -3.97 -15.15
CA GLU A 132 1.95 -4.62 -13.95
C GLU A 132 0.49 -4.26 -13.70
N THR A 133 0.15 -2.97 -13.88
CA THR A 133 -1.24 -2.51 -13.74
C THR A 133 -2.16 -3.19 -14.74
N THR A 134 -1.72 -3.32 -15.99
CA THR A 134 -2.51 -3.97 -17.05
C THR A 134 -2.63 -5.48 -16.87
N ALA A 135 -1.58 -6.17 -16.37
CA ALA A 135 -1.63 -7.60 -16.06
C ALA A 135 -2.70 -7.88 -14.99
N ALA A 136 -2.60 -7.18 -13.85
CA ALA A 136 -3.52 -7.37 -12.72
C ALA A 136 -4.98 -7.10 -13.10
N LEU A 137 -5.22 -6.05 -13.89
CA LEU A 137 -6.55 -5.71 -14.38
C LEU A 137 -7.11 -6.80 -15.29
N ARG A 138 -6.29 -7.38 -16.18
CA ARG A 138 -6.74 -8.44 -17.11
C ARG A 138 -7.09 -9.72 -16.38
N SER A 139 -6.24 -10.19 -15.46
CA SER A 139 -6.50 -11.42 -14.70
C SER A 139 -7.75 -11.27 -13.83
N PHE A 140 -7.90 -10.12 -13.16
CA PHE A 140 -9.11 -9.82 -12.39
C PHE A 140 -10.39 -9.87 -13.24
N ILE A 141 -10.36 -9.29 -14.44
CA ILE A 141 -11.51 -9.29 -15.34
C ILE A 141 -11.82 -10.72 -15.82
N GLN A 142 -10.82 -11.50 -16.22
CA GLN A 142 -10.99 -12.87 -16.72
C GLN A 142 -11.64 -13.80 -15.69
N THR A 143 -11.37 -13.60 -14.40
CA THR A 143 -11.97 -14.41 -13.33
C THR A 143 -13.36 -13.92 -12.91
N GLY A 144 -14.02 -13.06 -13.71
CA GLY A 144 -15.36 -12.55 -13.44
C GLY A 144 -15.41 -11.25 -12.62
N GLY A 145 -14.27 -10.60 -12.41
CA GLY A 145 -14.20 -9.29 -11.78
C GLY A 145 -14.79 -8.18 -12.65
N ARG A 146 -15.48 -7.22 -12.02
CA ARG A 146 -16.12 -6.10 -12.70
C ARG A 146 -15.59 -4.77 -12.19
N LEU A 147 -15.26 -3.86 -13.10
CA LEU A 147 -14.81 -2.51 -12.79
C LEU A 147 -15.84 -1.47 -13.26
N LEU A 148 -16.05 -0.46 -12.43
CA LEU A 148 -17.05 0.59 -12.63
C LEU A 148 -16.38 1.96 -12.56
N LEU A 149 -16.72 2.85 -13.49
CA LEU A 149 -16.39 4.27 -13.41
C LEU A 149 -17.66 5.07 -13.23
N THR A 150 -17.77 5.83 -12.14
CA THR A 150 -18.92 6.71 -11.91
C THR A 150 -18.93 7.89 -12.87
N PRO A 151 -20.09 8.57 -13.05
CA PRO A 151 -20.15 9.85 -13.75
C PRO A 151 -19.16 10.89 -13.19
N ALA A 152 -18.94 10.89 -11.87
CA ALA A 152 -17.98 11.76 -11.18
C ALA A 152 -16.51 11.32 -11.34
N GLY A 153 -16.24 10.28 -12.15
CA GLY A 153 -14.89 9.82 -12.43
C GLY A 153 -14.22 9.04 -11.29
N ARG A 154 -14.99 8.39 -10.41
CA ARG A 154 -14.46 7.51 -9.34
C ARG A 154 -14.50 6.04 -9.78
N VAL A 155 -13.45 5.28 -9.48
CA VAL A 155 -13.35 3.85 -9.81
C VAL A 155 -13.87 3.00 -8.65
N PHE A 156 -14.84 2.14 -8.95
CA PHE A 156 -15.39 1.15 -8.04
C PHE A 156 -15.18 -0.26 -8.59
N ILE A 157 -15.15 -1.24 -7.69
CA ILE A 157 -15.28 -2.65 -8.05
C ILE A 157 -16.78 -2.95 -8.00
N GLY A 158 -17.33 -3.50 -9.08
CA GLY A 158 -18.75 -3.80 -9.20
C GLY A 158 -19.11 -5.22 -8.76
N GLY A 159 -20.29 -5.37 -8.15
CA GLY A 159 -21.32 -6.28 -8.66
C GLY A 159 -21.24 -7.79 -8.37
N GLY A 160 -20.90 -8.21 -7.16
CA GLY A 160 -21.15 -9.59 -6.70
C GLY A 160 -19.91 -10.46 -6.55
N VAL A 161 -20.10 -11.64 -5.99
CA VAL A 161 -19.05 -12.65 -5.82
C VAL A 161 -18.77 -13.25 -7.20
N PRO A 162 -17.52 -13.24 -7.70
CA PRO A 162 -17.14 -13.93 -8.92
C PRO A 162 -17.73 -15.33 -9.01
N ARG A 163 -18.24 -15.73 -10.18
CA ARG A 163 -18.84 -17.06 -10.39
C ARG A 163 -17.91 -18.19 -9.94
N ALA A 164 -16.62 -18.09 -10.27
CA ALA A 164 -15.59 -19.03 -9.83
C ALA A 164 -15.55 -19.24 -8.30
N LEU A 165 -15.93 -18.26 -7.49
CA LEU A 165 -16.01 -18.38 -6.02
C LEU A 165 -17.33 -18.97 -5.50
N ILE A 166 -18.31 -19.22 -6.38
CA ILE A 166 -19.63 -19.79 -6.05
C ILE A 166 -19.71 -21.25 -6.49
N ASP A 167 -19.44 -21.52 -7.77
CA ASP A 167 -19.62 -22.83 -8.41
C ASP A 167 -18.36 -23.34 -9.14
N GLY A 168 -17.20 -22.70 -8.93
CA GLY A 168 -15.93 -23.12 -9.50
C GLY A 168 -15.26 -24.29 -8.77
N THR A 169 -14.31 -24.90 -9.44
CA THR A 169 -13.37 -25.88 -8.86
C THR A 169 -12.41 -25.22 -7.87
N ASP A 170 -11.78 -26.01 -6.99
CA ASP A 170 -10.79 -25.48 -6.02
C ASP A 170 -9.64 -24.72 -6.69
N GLU A 171 -9.19 -25.18 -7.86
CA GLU A 171 -8.15 -24.50 -8.65
C GLU A 171 -8.64 -23.16 -9.21
N GLU A 172 -9.87 -23.08 -9.71
CA GLU A 172 -10.49 -21.84 -10.19
C GLU A 172 -10.75 -20.85 -9.06
N VAL A 173 -11.15 -21.35 -7.87
CA VAL A 173 -11.34 -20.56 -6.66
C VAL A 173 -10.02 -19.92 -6.24
N GLU A 174 -8.94 -20.69 -6.15
CA GLU A 174 -7.64 -20.16 -5.72
C GLU A 174 -7.07 -19.19 -6.76
N ALA A 175 -7.18 -19.48 -8.05
CA ALA A 175 -6.78 -18.57 -9.12
C ALA A 175 -7.56 -17.23 -9.03
N CYS A 176 -8.87 -17.29 -8.78
CA CYS A 176 -9.70 -16.10 -8.58
C CYS A 176 -9.29 -15.30 -7.34
N ARG A 177 -8.92 -15.97 -6.25
CA ARG A 177 -8.45 -15.34 -5.02
C ARG A 177 -7.13 -14.60 -5.26
N VAL A 178 -6.16 -15.25 -5.90
CA VAL A 178 -4.86 -14.66 -6.25
C VAL A 178 -5.02 -13.46 -7.17
N ALA A 179 -5.86 -13.57 -8.21
CA ALA A 179 -6.12 -12.47 -9.14
C ALA A 179 -6.76 -11.27 -8.44
N THR A 180 -7.73 -11.51 -7.54
CA THR A 180 -8.40 -10.47 -6.77
C THR A 180 -7.43 -9.75 -5.83
N MET A 181 -6.60 -10.51 -5.09
CA MET A 181 -5.59 -9.94 -4.19
C MET A 181 -4.58 -9.09 -4.96
N THR A 182 -4.08 -9.61 -6.07
CA THR A 182 -3.12 -8.92 -6.95
C THR A 182 -3.69 -7.61 -7.50
N PHE A 183 -4.95 -7.63 -7.96
CA PHE A 183 -5.63 -6.42 -8.41
C PHE A 183 -5.85 -5.41 -7.28
N ILE A 184 -6.29 -5.86 -6.10
CA ILE A 184 -6.45 -5.00 -4.93
C ILE A 184 -5.12 -4.33 -4.57
N ASP A 185 -4.04 -5.09 -4.58
CA ASP A 185 -2.71 -4.59 -4.26
C ASP A 185 -2.20 -3.59 -5.29
N VAL A 186 -2.49 -3.80 -6.58
CA VAL A 186 -2.24 -2.79 -7.63
C VAL A 186 -3.16 -1.57 -7.46
N ARG A 187 -4.44 -1.74 -7.17
CA ARG A 187 -5.41 -0.64 -7.00
C ARG A 187 -5.08 0.23 -5.78
N LYS A 188 -4.58 -0.36 -4.69
CA LYS A 188 -4.06 0.37 -3.52
C LYS A 188 -2.93 1.32 -3.92
N ARG A 189 -2.23 1.06 -5.03
CA ARG A 189 -1.27 2.00 -5.62
C ARG A 189 -2.04 3.13 -6.29
N TYR A 190 -2.07 4.30 -5.66
CA TYR A 190 -2.77 5.48 -6.17
C TYR A 190 -2.31 5.91 -7.59
N ARG A 191 -1.13 5.47 -8.05
CA ARG A 191 -0.62 5.69 -9.42
C ARG A 191 -1.25 4.80 -10.50
N ALA A 192 -1.88 3.68 -10.14
CA ALA A 192 -2.65 2.87 -11.08
C ALA A 192 -3.98 3.55 -11.46
N ASP A 193 -4.53 4.42 -10.62
CA ASP A 193 -5.87 5.00 -10.78
C ASP A 193 -6.10 5.73 -12.12
N PRO A 194 -5.18 6.57 -12.65
CA PRO A 194 -5.34 7.15 -13.99
C PRO A 194 -5.36 6.11 -15.12
N GLN A 195 -4.56 5.04 -14.99
CA GLN A 195 -4.51 3.95 -15.98
C GLN A 195 -5.79 3.13 -15.94
N LEU A 196 -6.30 2.81 -14.74
CA LEU A 196 -7.58 2.13 -14.53
C LEU A 196 -8.74 2.96 -15.08
N LYS A 197 -8.78 4.26 -14.79
CA LYS A 197 -9.78 5.21 -15.34
C LYS A 197 -9.71 5.28 -16.86
N ARG A 198 -8.50 5.36 -17.42
CA ARG A 198 -8.29 5.40 -18.87
C ARG A 198 -8.79 4.11 -19.51
N ALA A 199 -8.44 2.94 -18.96
CA ALA A 199 -8.92 1.64 -19.44
C ALA A 199 -10.46 1.57 -19.41
N LEU A 200 -11.10 1.97 -18.31
CA LEU A 200 -12.56 2.04 -18.18
C LEU A 200 -13.22 2.99 -19.18
N ARG A 201 -12.59 4.13 -19.49
CA ARG A 201 -13.10 5.08 -20.49
C ARG A 201 -12.95 4.57 -21.92
N MET A 202 -11.88 3.85 -22.20
CA MET A 202 -11.57 3.35 -23.54
C MET A 202 -12.33 2.06 -23.88
N LEU A 203 -12.40 1.14 -22.91
CA LEU A 203 -12.87 -0.23 -23.14
C LEU A 203 -14.21 -0.53 -22.46
N GLY A 204 -14.62 0.29 -21.50
CA GLY A 204 -15.86 0.07 -20.77
C GLY A 204 -17.09 0.55 -21.53
N THR A 205 -18.17 -0.22 -21.41
CA THR A 205 -19.48 0.05 -21.99
C THR A 205 -20.21 1.13 -21.17
N PRO A 206 -20.72 2.21 -21.80
CA PRO A 206 -21.53 3.20 -21.09
C PRO A 206 -22.90 2.63 -20.73
N THR A 207 -23.46 3.10 -19.63
CA THR A 207 -24.80 2.73 -19.13
C THR A 207 -25.72 3.95 -19.13
N ASN A 208 -27.03 3.73 -19.04
CA ASN A 208 -28.05 4.79 -19.14
C ASN A 208 -27.96 5.86 -18.04
N ASN A 209 -27.34 5.56 -16.89
CA ASN A 209 -27.16 6.49 -15.78
C ASN A 209 -25.75 7.14 -15.76
N GLY A 210 -25.02 7.07 -16.87
CA GLY A 210 -23.71 7.72 -17.05
C GLY A 210 -22.53 6.97 -16.45
N TRP A 211 -22.73 5.75 -15.94
CA TRP A 211 -21.63 4.90 -15.50
C TRP A 211 -20.95 4.24 -16.70
N ARG A 212 -19.69 3.85 -16.54
CA ARG A 212 -19.01 2.94 -17.46
C ARG A 212 -18.63 1.65 -16.76
N VAL A 213 -18.85 0.53 -17.43
CA VAL A 213 -18.60 -0.82 -16.91
C VAL A 213 -17.54 -1.49 -17.77
N LEU A 214 -16.52 -2.07 -17.15
CA LEU A 214 -15.59 -2.97 -17.80
C LEU A 214 -15.65 -4.35 -17.12
N GLU A 215 -15.94 -5.37 -17.90
CA GLU A 215 -16.07 -6.78 -17.49
C GLU A 215 -15.60 -7.69 -18.63
N ALA A 216 -15.41 -8.99 -18.35
CA ALA A 216 -15.03 -9.94 -19.38
C ALA A 216 -16.15 -10.05 -20.42
N ALA A 217 -15.79 -10.15 -21.70
CA ALA A 217 -16.75 -10.55 -22.71
C ALA A 217 -17.21 -11.98 -22.40
N ALA A 218 -18.53 -12.20 -22.38
CA ALA A 218 -19.15 -13.51 -22.23
C ALA A 218 -18.83 -14.43 -23.41
#